data_AF-E3JXB8-F1
#
_entry.id   AF-E3JXB8-F1
#
_cell.length_a   1.000
_cell.length_b   1.000
_cell.length_c   1.000
_cell.angle_alpha   90.00
_cell.angle_beta   90.00
_cell.angle_gamma   90.00
#
_symmetry.space_group_name_H-M   'P 1'
#
loop_
_entity.id
_entity.type
_entity.pdbx_description
1 polymer ?
#
loop_
_entity_poly.entity_id
_entity_poly.type
_entity_poly.pdbx_seq_one_letter_code
_entity_poly.pdbx_strand_id
1 'polypeptide(L)'
;MLATSSVMAAWMAVRVGLESGLAPGVMDWISHRPELATPVTGWKQLKEGIYLFQEGLDPYDSGVFHQSPLLLHLFSFVHSPILVASVYGLVDCYSAWILLRLFRSKWPRLTGPVKSMKLNEDRWMLSPTYQIDDWQLILFYLFSPLNILTSLSKSTVVFNNLAILLALDGALQNRMAFSMFSLSIGTHLSVYPVLLVPSCIGIILNAEGLQI
;
A
#
# COMPACT_ATOMS: atom_id res chain seq x y z
N MET A 1 13.62 -14.35 -7.43
CA MET A 1 12.29 -14.37 -8.08
C MET A 1 11.43 -15.51 -7.56
N LEU A 2 11.88 -16.77 -7.56
CA LEU A 2 11.10 -17.89 -6.98
C LEU A 2 10.82 -17.72 -5.48
N ALA A 3 11.83 -17.32 -4.70
CA ALA A 3 11.68 -17.08 -3.26
C ALA A 3 10.78 -15.88 -2.92
N THR A 4 10.75 -14.85 -3.77
CA THR A 4 9.89 -13.68 -3.54
C THR A 4 8.43 -14.00 -3.81
N SER A 5 8.14 -14.75 -4.88
CA SER A 5 6.78 -15.19 -5.20
C SER A 5 6.25 -16.19 -4.17
N SER A 6 7.10 -17.07 -3.63
CA SER A 6 6.66 -18.02 -2.60
C SER A 6 6.28 -17.32 -1.30
N VAL A 7 7.03 -16.29 -0.87
CA VAL A 7 6.69 -15.49 0.32
C VAL A 7 5.36 -14.76 0.13
N MET A 8 5.13 -14.16 -1.04
CA MET A 8 3.86 -13.49 -1.34
C MET A 8 2.68 -14.47 -1.41
N ALA A 9 2.88 -15.65 -1.99
CA ALA A 9 1.86 -16.70 -2.03
C ALA A 9 1.55 -17.24 -0.63
N ALA A 10 2.57 -17.46 0.20
CA ALA A 10 2.39 -17.87 1.60
C ALA A 10 1.62 -16.81 2.40
N TRP A 11 1.95 -15.52 2.22
CA TRP A 11 1.21 -14.42 2.84
C TRP A 11 -0.27 -14.42 2.45
N MET A 12 -0.56 -14.54 1.15
CA MET A 12 -1.92 -14.60 0.63
C MET A 12 -2.70 -15.79 1.21
N ALA A 13 -2.07 -16.97 1.26
CA ALA A 13 -2.69 -18.17 1.83
C ALA A 13 -3.00 -18.01 3.33
N VAL A 14 -2.06 -17.44 4.10
CA VAL A 14 -2.26 -17.15 5.53
C VAL A 14 -3.41 -16.16 5.71
N ARG A 15 -3.48 -15.11 4.89
CA ARG A 15 -4.56 -14.12 4.94
C ARG A 15 -5.93 -14.73 4.71
N VAL A 16 -6.10 -15.46 3.60
CA VAL A 16 -7.37 -16.11 3.28
C VAL A 16 -7.75 -17.13 4.36
N GLY A 17 -6.78 -17.89 4.88
CA GLY A 17 -6.99 -18.85 5.97
C GLY A 17 -7.43 -18.20 7.29
N LEU A 18 -6.82 -17.07 7.65
CA LEU A 18 -7.17 -16.32 8.87
C LEU A 18 -8.60 -15.80 8.81
N GLU A 19 -9.00 -15.24 7.66
CA GLU A 19 -10.36 -14.70 7.46
C GLU A 19 -11.43 -15.78 7.26
N SER A 20 -11.06 -16.98 6.80
CA SER A 20 -12.02 -18.07 6.56
C SER A 20 -12.47 -18.81 7.82
N GLY A 21 -11.91 -18.54 9.01
CA GLY A 21 -12.44 -19.08 10.26
C GLY A 21 -11.45 -19.40 11.38
N LEU A 22 -10.16 -19.07 11.25
CA LEU A 22 -9.17 -19.46 12.28
C LEU A 22 -9.30 -18.67 13.60
N ALA A 23 -9.80 -17.43 13.59
CA ALA A 23 -9.95 -16.62 14.82
C ALA A 23 -10.95 -15.45 14.70
N PRO A 24 -12.27 -15.71 14.60
CA PRO A 24 -13.27 -14.65 14.44
C PRO A 24 -13.29 -13.65 15.61
N GLY A 25 -13.09 -14.09 16.85
CA GLY A 25 -13.08 -13.20 18.01
C GLY A 25 -11.91 -12.21 18.04
N VAL A 26 -10.73 -12.63 17.56
CA VAL A 26 -9.56 -11.74 17.46
C VAL A 26 -9.78 -10.69 16.37
N MET A 27 -10.31 -11.12 15.23
CA MET A 27 -10.63 -10.24 14.10
C MET A 27 -11.65 -9.16 14.49
N ASP A 28 -12.68 -9.55 15.23
CA ASP A 28 -13.70 -8.61 15.69
C ASP A 28 -13.12 -7.63 16.73
N TRP A 29 -12.30 -8.12 17.68
CA TRP A 29 -11.62 -7.25 18.65
C TRP A 29 -10.69 -6.23 17.98
N ILE A 30 -9.93 -6.64 16.97
CA ILE A 30 -9.03 -5.77 16.20
C ILE A 30 -9.83 -4.70 15.44
N SER A 31 -10.95 -5.08 14.83
CA SER A 31 -11.79 -4.19 14.02
C SER A 31 -12.49 -3.09 14.83
N HIS A 32 -12.58 -3.24 16.15
CA HIS A 32 -13.16 -2.24 17.05
C HIS A 32 -12.14 -1.23 17.58
N ARG A 33 -10.84 -1.41 17.29
CA ARG A 33 -9.81 -0.50 17.78
C ARG A 33 -9.75 0.76 16.93
N PRO A 34 -9.98 1.95 17.52
CA PRO A 34 -9.97 3.22 16.78
C PRO A 34 -8.58 3.57 16.23
N GLU A 35 -7.52 3.00 16.81
CA GLU A 35 -6.13 3.12 16.35
C GLU A 35 -5.89 2.49 14.97
N LEU A 36 -6.74 1.54 14.56
CA LEU A 36 -6.55 0.73 13.35
C LEU A 36 -7.62 1.01 12.30
N ALA A 37 -8.86 1.13 12.78
CA ALA A 37 -10.04 1.46 12.01
C ALA A 37 -10.67 2.70 12.63
N THR A 38 -10.42 3.85 12.00
CA THR A 38 -11.06 5.11 12.41
C THR A 38 -12.50 5.13 11.89
N PRO A 39 -13.39 5.99 12.41
CA PRO A 39 -14.74 6.16 11.86
C PRO A 39 -14.74 6.46 10.35
N VAL A 40 -13.68 7.07 9.84
CA VAL A 40 -13.54 7.41 8.42
C VAL A 40 -12.91 6.26 7.63
N THR A 41 -12.12 5.35 8.23
CA THR A 41 -11.39 4.31 7.49
C THR A 41 -11.84 2.88 7.80
N GLY A 42 -12.81 2.72 8.70
CA GLY A 42 -13.26 1.42 9.18
C GLY A 42 -14.15 0.66 8.22
N TRP A 43 -14.06 -0.67 8.30
CA TRP A 43 -14.85 -1.61 7.50
C TRP A 43 -16.35 -1.60 7.84
N LYS A 44 -16.71 -1.26 9.09
CA LYS A 44 -18.12 -1.23 9.52
C LYS A 44 -18.91 -0.13 8.84
N GLN A 45 -18.33 1.07 8.81
CA GLN A 45 -18.93 2.21 8.13
C GLN A 45 -19.05 1.94 6.63
N LEU A 46 -18.04 1.29 6.03
CA LEU A 46 -18.11 0.88 4.64
C LEU A 46 -19.23 -0.12 4.37
N LYS A 47 -19.43 -1.12 5.24
CA LYS A 47 -20.55 -2.06 5.12
C LYS A 47 -21.90 -1.38 5.24
N GLU A 48 -22.05 -0.44 6.17
CA GLU A 48 -23.27 0.36 6.31
C GLU A 48 -23.54 1.19 5.04
N GLY A 49 -22.51 1.85 4.53
CA GLY A 49 -22.61 2.63 3.29
C GLY A 49 -23.01 1.77 2.09
N ILE A 50 -22.45 0.56 1.95
CA ILE A 50 -22.81 -0.40 0.90
C ILE A 50 -24.27 -0.84 1.06
N TYR A 51 -24.71 -1.12 2.29
CA TYR A 51 -26.09 -1.52 2.56
C TYR A 51 -27.08 -0.42 2.15
N LEU A 52 -26.84 0.82 2.56
CA LEU A 52 -27.67 1.97 2.18
C LEU A 52 -27.69 2.18 0.66
N PHE A 53 -26.53 2.07 0.02
CA PHE A 53 -26.39 2.21 -1.43
C PHE A 53 -27.21 1.15 -2.19
N GLN A 54 -27.26 -0.08 -1.69
CA GLN A 54 -28.02 -1.18 -2.30
C GLN A 54 -29.53 -1.00 -2.19
N GLU A 55 -29.99 -0.42 -1.09
CA GLU A 55 -31.39 -0.07 -0.87
C GLU A 55 -31.82 1.20 -1.64
N GLY A 56 -30.93 1.79 -2.45
CA GLY A 56 -31.21 3.00 -3.22
C GLY A 56 -31.29 4.27 -2.38
N LEU A 57 -30.82 4.21 -1.13
CA LEU A 57 -30.72 5.36 -0.22
C LEU A 57 -29.36 6.03 -0.43
N ASP A 58 -29.30 7.36 -0.23
CA ASP A 58 -28.04 8.08 -0.28
C ASP A 58 -27.19 7.74 0.97
N PRO A 59 -26.03 7.07 0.83
CA PRO A 59 -25.18 6.71 1.96
C PRO A 59 -24.64 7.93 2.72
N TYR A 60 -24.49 9.06 2.04
CA TYR A 60 -23.86 10.26 2.60
C TYR A 60 -24.81 11.13 3.41
N ASP A 61 -26.12 11.00 3.20
CA ASP A 61 -27.16 11.70 3.97
C ASP A 61 -27.34 11.11 5.38
N SER A 62 -26.91 9.86 5.59
CA SER A 62 -27.07 9.15 6.86
C SER A 62 -26.19 9.66 8.00
N GLY A 63 -25.13 10.42 7.69
CA GLY A 63 -24.10 10.83 8.67
C GLY A 63 -23.21 9.69 9.19
N VAL A 64 -23.38 8.46 8.69
CA VAL A 64 -22.60 7.28 9.11
C VAL A 64 -21.43 7.01 8.16
N PHE A 65 -21.58 7.37 6.88
CA PHE A 65 -20.61 7.07 5.83
C PHE A 65 -19.90 8.34 5.31
N HIS A 66 -18.56 8.34 5.40
CA HIS A 66 -17.72 9.46 4.97
C HIS A 66 -16.51 9.01 4.12
N GLN A 67 -16.53 7.80 3.59
CA GLN A 67 -15.45 7.29 2.75
C GLN A 67 -15.61 7.71 1.30
N SER A 68 -14.55 7.52 0.53
CA SER A 68 -14.53 7.83 -0.90
C SER A 68 -15.59 7.00 -1.67
N PRO A 69 -16.35 7.62 -2.61
CA PRO A 69 -17.30 6.91 -3.45
C PRO A 69 -16.64 5.84 -4.33
N LEU A 70 -15.35 5.99 -4.64
CA LEU A 70 -14.60 4.99 -5.40
C LEU A 70 -14.53 3.67 -4.64
N LEU A 71 -14.26 3.72 -3.33
CA LEU A 71 -14.22 2.55 -2.46
C LEU A 71 -15.61 1.95 -2.28
N LEU A 72 -16.63 2.80 -2.10
CA LEU A 72 -18.03 2.36 -2.04
C LEU A 72 -18.40 1.55 -3.27
N HIS A 73 -18.12 2.07 -4.46
CA HIS A 73 -18.44 1.39 -5.72
C HIS A 73 -17.63 0.10 -5.87
N LEU A 74 -16.32 0.12 -5.57
CA LEU A 74 -15.47 -1.07 -5.64
C LEU A 74 -15.98 -2.20 -4.75
N PHE A 75 -16.32 -1.90 -3.49
CA PHE A 75 -16.80 -2.92 -2.56
C PHE A 75 -18.28 -3.26 -2.73
N SER A 76 -19.06 -2.44 -3.45
CA SER A 76 -20.42 -2.80 -3.87
C SER A 76 -20.46 -3.99 -4.82
N PHE A 77 -19.37 -4.32 -5.51
CA PHE A 77 -19.27 -5.54 -6.31
C PHE A 77 -18.71 -6.72 -5.51
N VAL A 78 -17.94 -6.45 -4.45
CA VAL A 78 -17.17 -7.45 -3.70
C VAL A 78 -17.89 -7.82 -2.41
N HIS A 79 -18.82 -8.78 -2.52
CA HIS A 79 -19.69 -9.17 -1.39
C HIS A 79 -19.13 -10.32 -0.54
N SER A 80 -18.36 -11.23 -1.15
CA SER A 80 -17.88 -12.42 -0.44
C SER A 80 -16.72 -12.08 0.50
N PRO A 81 -16.73 -12.56 1.76
CA PRO A 81 -15.62 -12.36 2.69
C PRO A 81 -14.27 -12.82 2.13
N ILE A 82 -14.26 -13.90 1.35
CA ILE A 82 -13.07 -14.45 0.71
C ILE A 82 -12.55 -13.50 -0.38
N LEU A 83 -13.45 -12.88 -1.15
CA LEU A 83 -13.05 -11.90 -2.16
C LEU A 83 -12.51 -10.63 -1.49
N VAL A 84 -13.12 -10.16 -0.40
CA VAL A 84 -12.58 -9.05 0.39
C VAL A 84 -11.18 -9.38 0.90
N ALA A 85 -10.99 -10.54 1.54
CA ALA A 85 -9.68 -11.02 2.00
C ALA A 85 -8.65 -11.05 0.86
N SER A 86 -9.07 -11.53 -0.32
CA SER A 86 -8.22 -11.61 -1.52
C SER A 86 -7.82 -10.23 -2.02
N VAL A 87 -8.74 -9.26 -2.05
CA VAL A 87 -8.45 -7.88 -2.46
C VAL A 87 -7.42 -7.26 -1.52
N TYR A 88 -7.61 -7.35 -0.20
CA TYR A 88 -6.65 -6.84 0.77
C TYR A 88 -5.29 -7.53 0.67
N GLY A 89 -5.27 -8.86 0.51
CA GLY A 89 -4.05 -9.62 0.30
C GLY A 89 -3.31 -9.23 -0.99
N LEU A 90 -4.04 -8.98 -2.09
CA LEU A 90 -3.47 -8.52 -3.35
C LEU A 90 -2.85 -7.14 -3.20
N VAL A 91 -3.53 -6.23 -2.48
CA VAL A 91 -3.02 -4.88 -2.20
C VAL A 91 -1.75 -4.93 -1.36
N ASP A 92 -1.70 -5.75 -0.30
CA ASP A 92 -0.50 -5.96 0.53
C ASP A 92 0.68 -6.47 -0.33
N CYS A 93 0.42 -7.51 -1.13
CA CYS A 93 1.41 -8.11 -2.03
C CYS A 93 1.90 -7.11 -3.09
N TYR A 94 1.00 -6.35 -3.69
CA TYR A 94 1.34 -5.38 -4.72
C TYR A 94 2.12 -4.20 -4.14
N SER A 95 1.75 -3.74 -2.94
CA SER A 95 2.50 -2.72 -2.20
C SER A 95 3.92 -3.18 -1.88
N ALA A 96 4.09 -4.43 -1.41
CA ALA A 96 5.39 -5.02 -1.14
C ALA A 96 6.25 -5.11 -2.41
N TRP A 97 5.64 -5.48 -3.54
CA TRP A 97 6.31 -5.55 -4.83
C TRP A 97 6.79 -4.18 -5.32
N ILE A 98 5.95 -3.15 -5.23
CA ILE A 98 6.33 -1.78 -5.60
C ILE A 98 7.45 -1.30 -4.69
N LEU A 99 7.36 -1.54 -3.38
CA LEU A 99 8.43 -1.15 -2.45
C LEU A 99 9.77 -1.82 -2.81
N LEU A 100 9.76 -3.10 -3.16
CA LEU A 100 10.96 -3.79 -3.64
C LEU A 100 11.51 -3.14 -4.92
N ARG A 101 10.64 -2.79 -5.86
CA ARG A 101 11.03 -2.09 -7.10
C ARG A 101 11.65 -0.72 -6.81
N LEU A 102 11.06 0.05 -5.91
CA LEU A 102 11.58 1.34 -5.44
C LEU A 102 12.98 1.16 -4.82
N PHE A 103 13.14 0.17 -3.94
CA PHE A 103 14.43 -0.13 -3.31
C PHE A 103 15.49 -0.48 -4.34
N ARG A 104 15.17 -1.34 -5.32
CA ARG A 104 16.12 -1.77 -6.36
C ARG A 104 16.42 -0.70 -7.41
N SER A 105 15.52 0.26 -7.62
CA SER A 105 15.77 1.42 -8.48
C SER A 105 16.87 2.32 -7.90
N LYS A 106 16.89 2.50 -6.58
CA LYS A 106 17.89 3.34 -5.90
C LYS A 106 19.14 2.57 -5.47
N TRP A 107 18.99 1.31 -5.08
CA TRP A 107 20.07 0.41 -4.65
C TRP A 107 20.11 -0.85 -5.54
N PRO A 108 20.70 -0.74 -6.75
CA PRO A 108 20.85 -1.88 -7.64
C PRO A 108 21.76 -2.93 -7.01
N ARG A 109 21.58 -4.19 -7.42
CA ARG A 109 22.42 -5.29 -6.94
C ARG A 109 23.86 -5.05 -7.39
N LEU A 110 24.73 -4.67 -6.46
CA LEU A 110 26.17 -4.63 -6.73
C LEU A 110 26.66 -6.06 -6.93
N THR A 111 26.73 -6.47 -8.20
CA THR A 111 27.35 -7.73 -8.64
C THR A 111 28.73 -7.39 -9.18
N GLY A 112 29.67 -7.13 -8.27
CA GLY A 112 31.06 -6.82 -8.59
C GLY A 112 31.91 -6.64 -7.33
N PRO A 113 33.25 -6.73 -7.44
CA PRO A 113 34.12 -6.41 -6.31
C PRO A 113 33.81 -4.99 -5.85
N VAL A 114 33.61 -4.82 -4.55
CA VAL A 114 33.21 -3.55 -3.91
C VAL A 114 34.26 -2.50 -4.23
N LYS A 115 34.08 -1.77 -5.33
CA LYS A 115 34.76 -0.51 -5.55
C LYS A 115 34.02 0.48 -4.66
N SER A 116 34.72 0.95 -3.63
CA SER A 116 34.26 2.04 -2.80
C SER A 116 33.79 3.17 -3.74
N MET A 117 32.48 3.36 -3.82
CA MET A 117 31.92 4.51 -4.50
C MET A 117 32.40 5.70 -3.66
N LYS A 118 33.36 6.46 -4.17
CA LYS A 118 33.81 7.70 -3.55
C LYS A 118 32.69 8.71 -3.75
N LEU A 119 31.63 8.58 -2.95
CA LEU A 119 30.63 9.61 -2.78
C LEU A 119 31.35 10.80 -2.18
N ASN A 120 31.16 11.95 -2.82
CA ASN A 120 31.73 13.23 -2.45
C ASN A 120 31.75 13.39 -0.93
N GLU A 121 32.89 13.89 -0.44
CA GLU A 121 33.24 14.05 0.97
C GLU A 121 32.04 14.54 1.79
N ASP A 122 31.82 13.92 2.96
CA ASP A 122 30.99 14.41 4.08
C ASP A 122 29.65 13.71 4.41
N ARG A 123 29.27 12.58 3.82
CA ARG A 123 28.11 11.82 4.32
C ARG A 123 28.42 10.37 4.69
N TRP A 124 28.43 10.10 5.99
CA TRP A 124 28.38 8.77 6.61
C TRP A 124 27.07 8.06 6.25
N MET A 125 26.98 7.54 5.03
CA MET A 125 25.98 6.53 4.69
C MET A 125 26.55 5.16 5.05
N LEU A 126 25.71 4.34 5.71
CA LEU A 126 25.99 2.95 6.04
C LEU A 126 26.68 2.26 4.86
N SER A 127 27.80 1.58 5.16
CA SER A 127 28.63 0.90 4.17
C SER A 127 27.78 0.09 3.17
N PRO A 128 28.06 0.11 1.85
CA PRO A 128 27.30 -0.62 0.83
C PRO A 128 27.34 -2.16 0.96
N THR A 129 27.88 -2.68 2.05
CA THR A 129 28.23 -4.10 2.24
C THR A 129 27.04 -4.99 2.60
N TYR A 130 25.86 -4.45 2.92
CA TYR A 130 24.71 -5.30 3.24
C TYR A 130 23.90 -5.64 1.98
N GLN A 131 24.23 -6.77 1.35
CA GLN A 131 23.43 -7.37 0.27
C GLN A 131 22.14 -7.95 0.86
N ILE A 132 21.12 -7.12 1.05
CA ILE A 132 19.79 -7.60 1.43
C ILE A 132 19.20 -8.34 0.25
N ASP A 133 18.73 -9.56 0.47
CA ASP A 133 18.00 -10.30 -0.55
C ASP A 133 16.58 -9.74 -0.75
N ASP A 134 16.04 -9.86 -1.97
CA ASP A 134 14.69 -9.36 -2.28
C ASP A 134 13.60 -9.94 -1.38
N TRP A 135 13.73 -11.22 -1.01
CA TRP A 135 12.73 -11.92 -0.20
C TRP A 135 12.72 -11.40 1.24
N GLN A 136 13.86 -10.96 1.77
CA GLN A 136 13.97 -10.39 3.11
C GLN A 136 13.27 -9.04 3.19
N LEU A 137 13.41 -8.20 2.16
CA LEU A 137 12.73 -6.91 2.09
C LEU A 137 11.21 -7.07 2.04
N ILE A 138 10.72 -7.97 1.19
CA ILE A 138 9.29 -8.28 1.11
C ILE A 138 8.79 -8.82 2.45
N LEU A 139 9.54 -9.75 3.06
CA LEU A 139 9.20 -10.32 4.35
C LEU A 139 9.10 -9.22 5.42
N PHE A 140 10.08 -8.33 5.48
CA PHE A 140 10.12 -7.24 6.46
C PHE A 140 8.93 -6.29 6.33
N TYR A 141 8.53 -5.96 5.10
CA TYR A 141 7.37 -5.11 4.85
C TYR A 141 6.05 -5.82 5.21
N LEU A 142 5.86 -7.05 4.73
CA LEU A 142 4.63 -7.81 4.98
C LEU A 142 4.44 -8.14 6.46
N PHE A 143 5.53 -8.50 7.15
CA PHE A 143 5.52 -8.78 8.59
C PHE A 143 5.61 -7.55 9.48
N SER A 144 5.57 -6.34 8.90
CA SER A 144 5.52 -5.13 9.73
C SER A 144 4.19 -5.08 10.49
N PRO A 145 4.22 -4.89 11.83
CA PRO A 145 3.03 -5.06 12.67
C PRO A 145 1.88 -4.15 12.23
N LEU A 146 2.19 -2.96 11.73
CA LEU A 146 1.19 -2.02 11.21
C LEU A 146 0.51 -2.50 9.93
N ASN A 147 1.23 -3.08 8.96
CA ASN A 147 0.61 -3.61 7.74
C ASN A 147 -0.26 -4.83 8.05
N ILE A 148 0.22 -5.71 8.93
CA ILE A 148 -0.56 -6.86 9.40
C ILE A 148 -1.90 -6.33 9.94
N LEU A 149 -1.82 -5.42 10.89
CA LEU A 149 -2.92 -4.99 11.73
C LEU A 149 -3.92 -4.06 11.02
N THR A 150 -3.45 -3.18 10.12
CA THR A 150 -4.33 -2.32 9.30
C THR A 150 -5.09 -3.12 8.23
N SER A 151 -4.45 -4.08 7.59
CA SER A 151 -5.13 -4.97 6.63
C SER A 151 -6.01 -6.01 7.34
N LEU A 152 -5.62 -6.52 8.52
CA LEU A 152 -6.50 -7.35 9.37
C LEU A 152 -7.71 -6.55 9.88
N SER A 153 -7.59 -5.29 10.26
CA SER A 153 -8.77 -4.48 10.63
C SER A 153 -9.66 -4.09 9.45
N LYS A 154 -9.32 -4.54 8.21
CA LYS A 154 -9.99 -4.15 6.96
C LYS A 154 -10.06 -2.63 6.79
N SER A 155 -8.98 -1.95 7.18
CA SER A 155 -8.89 -0.50 7.09
C SER A 155 -8.66 -0.06 5.65
N THR A 156 -9.43 0.92 5.16
CA THR A 156 -9.27 1.41 3.77
C THR A 156 -7.99 2.20 3.53
N VAL A 157 -7.23 2.48 4.60
CA VAL A 157 -5.90 3.12 4.58
C VAL A 157 -4.92 2.38 3.66
N VAL A 158 -5.02 1.06 3.55
CA VAL A 158 -4.10 0.25 2.73
C VAL A 158 -4.17 0.66 1.25
N PHE A 159 -5.36 0.99 0.73
CA PHE A 159 -5.53 1.47 -0.64
C PHE A 159 -4.89 2.85 -0.86
N ASN A 160 -5.01 3.74 0.11
CA ASN A 160 -4.38 5.05 0.06
C ASN A 160 -2.84 4.93 0.06
N ASN A 161 -2.29 4.05 0.91
CA ASN A 161 -0.86 3.77 0.95
C ASN A 161 -0.36 3.19 -0.38
N LEU A 162 -1.13 2.29 -1.00
CA LEU A 162 -0.78 1.75 -2.31
C LEU A 162 -0.76 2.85 -3.38
N ALA A 163 -1.76 3.74 -3.41
CA ALA A 163 -1.82 4.84 -4.38
C ALA A 163 -0.58 5.77 -4.26
N ILE A 164 -0.14 6.05 -3.03
CA ILE A 164 1.09 6.81 -2.76
C ILE A 164 2.32 6.07 -3.31
N LEU A 165 2.45 4.76 -3.06
CA LEU A 165 3.59 3.97 -3.56
C LEU A 165 3.63 3.95 -5.09
N LEU A 166 2.48 3.84 -5.75
CA LEU A 166 2.37 3.93 -7.21
C LEU A 166 2.76 5.31 -7.74
N ALA A 167 2.36 6.37 -7.06
CA ALA A 167 2.74 7.74 -7.42
C ALA A 167 4.26 7.94 -7.36
N LEU A 168 4.90 7.47 -6.29
CA LEU A 168 6.35 7.54 -6.11
C LEU A 168 7.11 6.70 -7.14
N ASP A 169 6.61 5.52 -7.45
CA ASP A 169 7.23 4.65 -8.45
C ASP A 169 7.12 5.24 -9.87
N GLY A 170 5.98 5.83 -10.20
CA GLY A 170 5.81 6.59 -11.45
C GLY A 170 6.78 7.77 -11.54
N ALA A 171 6.99 8.49 -10.42
CA ALA A 171 7.91 9.62 -10.37
C ALA A 171 9.37 9.18 -10.60
N LEU A 172 9.81 8.06 -10.00
CA LEU A 172 11.16 7.54 -10.20
C LEU A 172 11.41 7.00 -11.62
N GLN A 173 10.37 6.48 -12.29
CA GLN A 173 10.48 5.98 -13.67
C GLN A 173 10.35 7.10 -14.73
N ASN A 174 10.33 8.37 -14.32
CA ASN A 174 10.08 9.52 -15.17
C ASN A 174 8.74 9.46 -15.94
N ARG A 175 7.72 8.81 -15.35
CA ARG A 175 6.38 8.66 -15.91
C ARG A 175 5.42 9.60 -15.20
N MET A 176 5.47 10.88 -15.58
CA MET A 176 4.67 11.95 -14.94
C MET A 176 3.17 11.64 -14.95
N ALA A 177 2.61 11.25 -16.10
CA ALA A 177 1.18 10.97 -16.21
C ALA A 177 0.71 9.86 -15.25
N PHE A 178 1.48 8.78 -15.14
CA PHE A 178 1.17 7.67 -14.23
C PHE A 178 1.31 8.06 -12.76
N SER A 179 2.36 8.84 -12.44
CA SER A 179 2.58 9.37 -11.10
C SER A 179 1.41 10.25 -10.64
N MET A 180 1.05 11.23 -11.46
CA MET A 180 -0.02 12.19 -11.15
C MET A 180 -1.39 11.55 -11.14
N PHE A 181 -1.65 10.59 -12.03
CA PHE A 181 -2.90 9.82 -12.01
C PHE A 181 -3.05 9.00 -10.72
N SER A 182 -1.99 8.29 -10.31
CA SER A 182 -1.99 7.53 -9.06
C SER A 182 -2.16 8.44 -7.85
N LEU A 183 -1.53 9.63 -7.89
CA LEU A 183 -1.66 10.63 -6.84
C LEU A 183 -3.07 11.22 -6.76
N SER A 184 -3.70 11.47 -7.91
CA SER A 184 -5.10 11.90 -8.00
C SER A 184 -6.03 10.89 -7.35
N ILE A 185 -5.86 9.59 -7.63
CA ILE A 185 -6.61 8.53 -6.95
C ILE A 185 -6.35 8.60 -5.43
N GLY A 186 -5.10 8.75 -5.00
CA GLY A 186 -4.77 8.96 -3.59
C GLY A 186 -5.53 10.13 -2.97
N THR A 187 -5.54 11.29 -3.62
CA THR A 187 -6.25 12.49 -3.15
C THR A 187 -7.76 12.32 -3.06
N HIS A 188 -8.34 11.45 -3.89
CA HIS A 188 -9.75 11.09 -3.83
C HIS A 188 -10.07 10.13 -2.68
N LEU A 189 -9.11 9.33 -2.21
CA LEU A 189 -9.28 8.42 -1.08
C LEU A 189 -9.04 9.12 0.26
N SER A 190 -8.06 10.03 0.30
CA SER A 190 -7.71 10.83 1.47
C SER A 190 -7.11 12.15 1.01
N VAL A 191 -7.24 13.23 1.78
CA VAL A 191 -6.70 14.54 1.37
C VAL A 191 -5.16 14.58 1.45
N TYR A 192 -4.55 13.82 2.35
CA TYR A 192 -3.11 13.92 2.66
C TYR A 192 -2.12 13.68 1.50
N PRO A 193 -2.35 12.76 0.54
CA PRO A 193 -1.45 12.55 -0.60
C PRO A 193 -1.19 13.81 -1.43
N VAL A 194 -2.07 14.83 -1.38
CA VAL A 194 -1.85 16.09 -2.10
C VAL A 194 -0.55 16.78 -1.68
N LEU A 195 -0.11 16.58 -0.43
CA LEU A 195 1.12 17.15 0.10
C LEU A 195 2.37 16.56 -0.56
N LEU A 196 2.25 15.41 -1.24
CA LEU A 196 3.35 14.76 -1.95
C LEU A 196 3.50 15.28 -3.39
N VAL A 197 2.59 16.12 -3.90
CA VAL A 197 2.68 16.71 -5.24
C VAL A 197 4.03 17.42 -5.47
N PRO A 198 4.49 18.33 -4.59
CA PRO A 198 5.75 19.03 -4.80
C PRO A 198 6.95 18.08 -4.82
N SER A 199 6.96 17.07 -3.94
CA SER A 199 8.02 16.07 -3.88
C SER A 199 8.07 15.21 -5.15
N CYS A 200 6.90 14.80 -5.68
CA CYS A 200 6.84 14.01 -6.90
C CYS A 200 7.32 14.81 -8.11
N ILE A 201 6.91 16.08 -8.23
CA ILE A 201 7.38 16.98 -9.29
C ILE A 201 8.89 17.20 -9.19
N GLY A 202 9.41 17.46 -7.99
CA GLY A 202 10.85 17.66 -7.77
C GLY A 202 11.68 16.44 -8.15
N ILE A 203 11.20 15.23 -7.87
CA ILE A 203 11.86 13.98 -8.28
C ILE A 203 11.90 13.84 -9.81
N ILE A 204 10.81 14.16 -10.49
CA ILE A 204 10.68 14.06 -11.95
C ILE A 204 11.62 15.08 -12.63
N LEU A 205 11.60 16.34 -12.21
CA LEU A 205 12.45 17.39 -12.78
C LEU A 205 13.95 17.09 -12.60
N ASN A 206 14.33 16.54 -11.45
CA ASN A 206 15.73 16.16 -11.21
C ASN A 206 16.17 14.97 -12.08
N ALA A 207 15.24 14.06 -12.44
CA ALA A 207 15.55 12.97 -13.36
C ALA A 207 15.79 13.46 -14.79
N GLU A 208 15.08 14.51 -15.23
CA GLU A 208 15.28 15.13 -16.54
C GLU A 208 16.59 15.93 -16.63
N GLY A 209 16.97 16.62 -15.56
CA GLY A 209 18.21 17.41 -15.51
C GLY A 209 19.52 16.60 -15.55
N LEU A 210 19.46 15.28 -15.36
CA LEU A 210 20.61 14.36 -15.45
C LEU A 210 20.85 13.81 -16.87
N GLN A 211 20.00 14.16 -17.85
CA GLN A 211 20.12 13.69 -19.24
C GLN A 211 20.70 14.74 -20.22
N ILE A 212 21.16 15.90 -19.72
CA ILE A 212 21.83 16.97 -20.49
C ILE A 212 23.29 17.05 -20.03
#